data_AF-A0A116N816-F1
#
_entry.id   AF-A0A116N816-F1
#
_cell.length_a   1.000
_cell.length_b   1.000
_cell.length_c   1.000
_cell.angle_alpha   90.00
_cell.angle_beta   90.00
_cell.angle_gamma   90.00
#
_symmetry.space_group_name_H-M   'P 1'
#
loop_
_entity.id
_entity.type
_entity.pdbx_description
1 polymer ?
#
loop_
_entity_poly.entity_id
_entity_poly.type
_entity_poly.pdbx_seq_one_letter_code
_entity_poly.pdbx_strand_id
1 'polypeptide(L)'
;MGKKLIRSTAIGVASLSSFVIANGVHAEEAVNTPTSPVESPEVSLTASVGIETVSGVIVTNGAAVVTETPTEATVNQAATIKTAADQAVTDQTAVVVDASVAEENAANVVERATGVIAEAERNKAEATDENIAKAEIEVANTQTAISEAESKATQAAENTAEAQAKADDAQAKVNSDQAAIDAQETVVDNAQTAVDNAQAVLDGTGKETIIAERDDAASDLEVAKAEETKAQSDLTKAQEADAKKASDLATAKETEATQSATADKTASDLAQAQADATKAAADLVNANTTVDKAQKALDGTGAAAIIAERDDAQADLTKAQAAENKAQNDLETAQVADAKKASDLASLTETQTQQQATANQTAELLHKHRLMLNSKQTQKQLPTTKWQS
;
A
#
# COMPACT_ATOMS: atom_id res chain seq x y z
N MET A 1 42.77 18.40 19.31
CA MET A 1 43.61 19.59 19.62
C MET A 1 43.13 20.13 20.97
N GLY A 2 43.90 20.39 22.02
CA GLY A 2 45.32 20.19 22.31
C GLY A 2 45.48 19.76 23.77
N LYS A 3 46.43 18.86 24.01
CA LYS A 3 46.72 18.26 25.33
C LYS A 3 47.51 19.25 26.17
N LYS A 4 46.96 19.72 27.30
CA LYS A 4 47.74 20.43 28.33
C LYS A 4 48.37 19.40 29.27
N LEU A 5 49.64 19.09 29.01
CA LEU A 5 50.53 18.42 29.96
C LEU A 5 50.72 19.32 31.18
N ILE A 6 50.27 18.87 32.35
CA ILE A 6 50.64 19.45 33.64
C ILE A 6 52.04 18.94 33.96
N ARG A 7 53.02 19.84 34.01
CA ARG A 7 54.40 19.53 34.38
C ARG A 7 54.44 19.21 35.88
N SER A 8 54.82 17.99 36.21
CA SER A 8 55.18 17.60 37.57
C SER A 8 56.55 18.17 37.90
N THR A 9 56.59 19.12 38.85
CA THR A 9 57.81 19.67 39.41
C THR A 9 58.21 18.79 40.59
N ALA A 10 59.10 17.84 40.33
CA ALA A 10 59.83 17.13 41.36
C ALA A 10 60.90 18.07 41.93
N ILE A 11 60.76 18.48 43.20
CA ILE A 11 61.82 19.14 43.97
C ILE A 11 61.88 18.51 45.35
N GLY A 12 62.95 17.73 45.55
CA GLY A 12 63.76 17.68 46.76
C GLY A 12 63.08 17.27 48.06
N VAL A 13 63.07 15.96 48.33
CA VAL A 13 63.08 15.46 49.72
C VAL A 13 64.42 15.86 50.33
N ALA A 14 64.45 16.95 51.09
CA ALA A 14 65.56 17.27 51.97
C ALA A 14 65.33 16.49 53.28
N SER A 15 66.10 15.41 53.46
CA SER A 15 66.23 14.76 54.76
C SER A 15 66.81 15.76 55.75
N LEU A 16 65.97 16.34 56.60
CA LEU A 16 66.41 17.11 57.76
C LEU A 16 67.03 16.13 58.74
N SER A 17 68.36 16.10 58.73
CA SER A 17 69.19 15.42 59.72
C SER A 17 68.78 15.86 61.12
N SER A 18 68.48 14.88 61.96
CA SER A 18 68.35 15.00 63.40
C SER A 18 69.61 15.64 63.99
N PHE A 19 69.49 16.91 64.37
CA PHE A 19 70.51 17.59 65.17
C PHE A 19 70.32 17.18 66.63
N VAL A 20 71.03 16.13 67.03
CA VAL A 20 71.24 15.81 68.44
C VAL A 20 72.22 16.85 68.98
N ILE A 21 71.72 17.87 69.67
CA ILE A 21 72.56 18.66 70.58
C ILE A 21 72.72 17.80 71.83
N ALA A 22 73.85 17.12 71.91
CA ALA A 22 74.30 16.51 73.13
C ALA A 22 74.51 17.61 74.17
N ASN A 23 73.81 17.47 75.30
CA ASN A 23 74.14 18.13 76.55
C ASN A 23 75.62 17.93 76.87
N GLY A 24 76.31 19.02 77.19
CA GLY A 24 77.71 18.96 77.60
C GLY A 24 78.38 20.33 77.63
N VAL A 25 77.74 21.35 78.23
CA VAL A 25 78.53 22.48 78.74
C VAL A 25 79.16 21.97 80.04
N HIS A 26 80.34 21.39 79.91
CA HIS A 26 81.28 21.31 81.01
C HIS A 26 81.56 22.76 81.43
N ALA A 27 81.06 23.13 82.62
CA ALA A 27 81.67 24.21 83.37
C ALA A 27 83.09 23.74 83.72
N GLU A 28 84.04 24.03 82.83
CA GLU A 28 85.45 23.99 83.17
C GLU A 28 85.66 25.17 84.12
N GLU A 29 85.46 24.91 85.41
CA GLU A 29 85.93 25.76 86.49
C GLU A 29 87.46 25.80 86.35
N ALA A 30 87.96 26.76 85.57
CA ALA A 30 89.36 27.12 85.59
C ALA A 30 89.63 27.75 86.95
N VAL A 31 89.81 26.89 87.95
CA VAL A 31 90.46 27.20 89.22
C VAL A 31 91.87 27.66 88.86
N ASN A 32 92.02 28.95 88.58
CA ASN A 32 93.32 29.58 88.69
C ASN A 32 93.69 29.53 90.17
N THR A 33 94.36 28.44 90.56
CA THR A 33 95.09 28.39 91.81
C THR A 33 95.96 29.65 91.88
N PRO A 34 95.91 30.44 92.96
CA PRO A 34 96.76 31.60 93.08
C PRO A 34 98.20 31.09 92.98
N THR A 35 98.90 31.48 91.92
CA THR A 35 100.35 31.36 91.91
C THR A 35 100.82 32.13 93.13
N SER A 36 101.45 31.40 94.05
CA SER A 36 102.05 31.88 95.29
C SER A 36 102.78 33.20 95.04
N PRO A 37 102.84 34.11 96.03
CA PRO A 37 103.50 35.40 95.83
C PRO A 37 104.89 35.13 95.29
N VAL A 38 105.18 35.64 94.09
CA VAL A 38 106.55 35.67 93.61
C VAL A 38 107.30 36.46 94.66
N GLU A 39 108.19 35.74 95.34
CA GLU A 39 109.11 36.21 96.35
C GLU A 39 109.69 37.54 95.86
N SER A 40 109.31 38.65 96.52
CA SER A 40 109.98 39.93 96.30
C SER A 40 111.47 39.66 96.45
N PRO A 41 112.33 39.95 95.47
CA PRO A 41 113.75 39.92 95.72
C PRO A 41 114.01 41.01 96.77
N GLU A 42 114.24 40.60 98.02
CA GLU A 42 114.81 41.50 99.01
C GLU A 42 116.16 41.94 98.47
N VAL A 43 116.19 43.15 97.89
CA VAL A 43 117.43 43.79 97.47
C VAL A 43 118.15 44.18 98.76
N SER A 44 118.99 43.26 99.26
CA SER A 44 119.88 43.51 100.38
C SER A 44 120.92 44.55 99.95
N LEU A 45 120.63 45.82 100.23
CA LEU A 45 121.55 46.93 100.05
C LEU A 45 122.62 46.88 101.15
N THR A 46 123.58 45.95 101.03
CA THR A 46 124.77 45.93 101.88
C THR A 46 126.05 46.05 101.05
N ALA A 47 126.17 47.14 100.28
CA ALA A 47 127.44 47.50 99.67
C ALA A 47 128.31 48.28 100.68
N SER A 48 128.96 47.57 101.60
CA SER A 48 130.19 48.06 102.22
C SER A 48 131.26 48.06 101.13
N VAL A 49 131.42 49.16 100.42
CA VAL A 49 132.54 49.33 99.48
C VAL A 49 133.83 49.41 100.30
N GLY A 50 134.45 48.24 100.51
CA GLY A 50 135.74 48.06 101.17
C GLY A 50 136.90 48.62 100.33
N ILE A 51 136.77 49.86 99.89
CA ILE A 51 137.79 50.61 99.16
C ILE A 51 138.83 51.04 100.20
N GLU A 52 140.03 50.48 100.12
CA GLU A 52 141.15 50.82 101.01
C GLU A 52 141.63 52.28 100.79
N THR A 53 142.27 52.88 101.79
CA THR A 53 142.83 54.25 101.71
C THR A 53 144.34 54.23 101.48
N VAL A 54 144.85 55.23 100.76
CA VAL A 54 146.29 55.34 100.43
C VAL A 54 147.10 55.78 101.66
N SER A 55 148.25 55.14 101.93
CA SER A 55 149.12 55.51 103.06
C SER A 55 149.85 56.85 102.82
N GLY A 56 149.86 57.75 103.82
CA GLY A 56 150.44 59.11 103.72
C GLY A 56 149.50 60.19 103.18
N VAL A 57 148.21 59.87 102.95
CA VAL A 57 147.16 60.80 102.54
C VAL A 57 146.00 60.71 103.52
N ILE A 58 145.63 61.83 104.13
CA ILE A 58 144.42 61.92 104.97
C ILE A 58 143.31 62.54 104.13
N VAL A 59 142.20 61.82 103.99
CA VAL A 59 141.01 62.32 103.31
C VAL A 59 139.99 62.71 104.38
N THR A 60 139.73 64.00 104.50
CA THR A 60 138.67 64.54 105.37
C THR A 60 137.73 65.41 104.55
N ASN A 61 136.45 65.06 104.56
CA ASN A 61 135.36 65.80 103.93
C ASN A 61 135.55 66.13 102.44
N GLY A 62 136.02 65.16 101.65
CA GLY A 62 136.16 65.28 100.19
C GLY A 62 137.42 66.00 99.71
N ALA A 63 138.30 66.45 100.61
CA ALA A 63 139.61 67.01 100.26
C ALA A 63 140.74 66.06 100.72
N ALA A 64 141.66 65.74 99.82
CA ALA A 64 142.82 64.90 100.11
C ALA A 64 144.05 65.77 100.40
N VAL A 65 144.63 65.64 101.59
CA VAL A 65 145.87 66.35 101.98
C VAL A 65 147.03 65.34 101.98
N VAL A 66 148.05 65.65 101.18
CA VAL A 66 149.26 64.82 101.07
C VAL A 66 150.24 65.25 102.17
N THR A 67 150.47 64.39 103.16
CA THR A 67 151.30 64.74 104.34
C THR A 67 152.77 64.38 104.17
N GLU A 68 153.13 63.65 103.10
CA GLU A 68 154.49 63.29 102.74
C GLU A 68 154.75 63.51 101.24
N THR A 69 156.01 63.64 100.82
CA THR A 69 156.32 63.80 99.38
C THR A 69 155.87 62.53 98.64
N PRO A 70 154.98 62.62 97.63
CA PRO A 70 154.43 61.43 96.99
C PRO A 70 155.55 60.55 96.42
N THR A 71 155.52 59.27 96.76
CA THR A 71 156.34 58.27 96.09
C THR A 71 155.54 57.60 94.98
N GLU A 72 156.23 57.05 93.99
CA GLU A 72 155.61 56.34 92.85
C GLU A 72 154.66 55.21 93.32
N ALA A 73 154.95 54.58 94.47
CA ALA A 73 154.09 53.59 95.10
C ALA A 73 152.74 54.16 95.58
N THR A 74 152.74 55.34 96.20
CA THR A 74 151.55 56.03 96.70
C THR A 74 150.60 56.43 95.56
N VAL A 75 151.15 56.89 94.43
CA VAL A 75 150.36 57.24 93.23
C VAL A 75 149.72 56.00 92.59
N ASN A 76 150.45 54.88 92.52
CA ASN A 76 149.92 53.61 92.01
C ASN A 76 148.80 53.04 92.89
N GLN A 77 148.91 53.17 94.21
CA GLN A 77 147.86 52.76 95.15
C GLN A 77 146.59 53.61 94.95
N ALA A 78 146.73 54.94 94.80
CA ALA A 78 145.62 55.84 94.50
C ALA A 78 144.93 55.53 93.16
N ALA A 79 145.71 55.20 92.12
CA ALA A 79 145.20 54.81 90.81
C ALA A 79 144.40 53.50 90.87
N THR A 80 144.86 52.53 91.68
CA THR A 80 144.16 51.26 91.90
C THR A 80 142.83 51.48 92.62
N ILE A 81 142.83 52.30 93.67
CA ILE A 81 141.63 52.69 94.43
C ILE A 81 140.61 53.41 93.56
N LYS A 82 141.05 54.37 92.74
CA LYS A 82 140.17 55.05 91.77
C LYS A 82 139.55 54.07 90.79
N THR A 83 140.34 53.12 90.27
CA THR A 83 139.84 52.09 89.35
C THR A 83 138.78 51.21 90.02
N ALA A 84 138.99 50.81 91.27
CA ALA A 84 138.01 50.05 92.04
C ALA A 84 136.72 50.85 92.32
N ALA A 85 136.83 52.15 92.63
CA ALA A 85 135.69 53.02 92.85
C ALA A 85 134.87 53.24 91.56
N ASP A 86 135.56 53.50 90.43
CA ASP A 86 134.91 53.65 89.12
C ASP A 86 134.19 52.34 88.71
N GLN A 87 134.78 51.17 88.98
CA GLN A 87 134.14 49.88 88.76
C GLN A 87 132.92 49.67 89.68
N ALA A 88 133.02 50.01 90.97
CA ALA A 88 131.90 49.90 91.90
C ALA A 88 130.72 50.82 91.53
N VAL A 89 131.00 52.03 91.04
CA VAL A 89 129.97 52.93 90.50
C VAL A 89 129.34 52.33 89.25
N THR A 90 130.14 51.71 88.39
CA THR A 90 129.65 51.03 87.18
C THR A 90 128.75 49.85 87.53
N ASP A 91 129.17 48.98 88.45
CA ASP A 91 128.41 47.81 88.91
C ASP A 91 127.11 48.26 89.61
N GLN A 92 127.18 49.28 90.47
CA GLN A 92 126.00 49.82 91.14
C GLN A 92 125.03 50.46 90.15
N THR A 93 125.53 51.10 89.08
CA THR A 93 124.70 51.64 88.00
C THR A 93 123.98 50.51 87.27
N ALA A 94 124.65 49.39 86.99
CA ALA A 94 124.01 48.21 86.39
C ALA A 94 122.90 47.64 87.29
N VAL A 95 123.15 47.52 88.60
CA VAL A 95 122.14 47.06 89.57
C VAL A 95 120.92 48.00 89.62
N VAL A 96 121.14 49.31 89.57
CA VAL A 96 120.03 50.29 89.54
C VAL A 96 119.23 50.18 88.24
N VAL A 97 119.90 49.98 87.10
CA VAL A 97 119.23 49.76 85.81
C VAL A 97 118.39 48.49 85.84
N ASP A 98 118.92 47.37 86.33
CA ASP A 98 118.18 46.12 86.46
C ASP A 98 116.99 46.26 87.42
N ALA A 99 117.16 47.02 88.52
CA ALA A 99 116.06 47.32 89.44
C ALA A 99 114.96 48.14 88.78
N SER A 100 115.29 49.14 87.96
CA SER A 100 114.31 49.92 87.20
C SER A 100 113.55 49.07 86.16
N VAL A 101 114.23 48.14 85.49
CA VAL A 101 113.59 47.19 84.56
C VAL A 101 112.67 46.23 85.31
N ALA A 102 113.08 45.75 86.48
CA ALA A 102 112.25 44.89 87.32
C ALA A 102 111.00 45.62 87.83
N GLU A 103 111.13 46.89 88.22
CA GLU A 103 110.03 47.76 88.63
C GLU A 103 109.03 47.97 87.49
N GLU A 104 109.51 48.29 86.27
CA GLU A 104 108.66 48.47 85.10
C GLU A 104 107.89 47.18 84.73
N ASN A 105 108.57 46.03 84.77
CA ASN A 105 107.91 44.74 84.55
C ASN A 105 106.85 44.43 85.61
N ALA A 106 107.12 44.74 86.88
CA ALA A 106 106.14 44.58 87.95
C ALA A 106 104.92 45.50 87.73
N ALA A 107 105.13 46.76 87.31
CA ALA A 107 104.07 47.69 86.97
C ALA A 107 103.17 47.17 85.83
N ASN A 108 103.78 46.63 84.76
CA ASN A 108 103.06 46.04 83.64
C ASN A 108 102.22 44.81 84.04
N VAL A 109 102.74 43.98 84.95
CA VAL A 109 101.99 42.82 85.49
C VAL A 109 100.78 43.31 86.30
N VAL A 110 100.95 44.35 87.13
CA VAL A 110 99.87 44.94 87.92
C VAL A 110 98.78 45.54 87.02
N GLU A 111 99.16 46.23 85.94
CA GLU A 111 98.20 46.80 84.98
C GLU A 111 97.37 45.71 84.30
N ARG A 112 98.01 44.63 83.83
CA ARG A 112 97.31 43.48 83.22
C ARG A 112 96.36 42.80 84.20
N ALA A 113 96.80 42.61 85.46
CA ALA A 113 95.96 42.02 86.49
C ALA A 113 94.74 42.90 86.78
N THR A 114 94.90 44.22 86.78
CA THR A 114 93.81 45.18 86.96
C THR A 114 92.80 45.09 85.81
N GLY A 115 93.26 44.94 84.56
CA GLY A 115 92.38 44.72 83.41
C GLY A 115 91.55 43.44 83.50
N VAL A 116 92.16 42.33 83.92
CA VAL A 116 91.46 41.04 84.11
C VAL A 116 90.44 41.12 85.25
N ILE A 117 90.77 41.79 86.35
CA ILE A 117 89.84 42.00 87.48
C ILE A 117 88.64 42.83 87.02
N ALA A 118 88.86 43.91 86.27
CA ALA A 118 87.77 44.75 85.77
C ALA A 118 86.82 43.99 84.82
N GLU A 119 87.34 43.05 84.01
CA GLU A 119 86.53 42.16 83.18
C GLU A 119 85.73 41.17 84.04
N ALA A 120 86.37 40.55 85.03
CA ALA A 120 85.72 39.63 85.95
C ALA A 120 84.61 40.31 86.78
N GLU A 121 84.83 41.54 87.22
CA GLU A 121 83.83 42.34 87.93
C GLU A 121 82.63 42.70 87.03
N ARG A 122 82.86 43.01 85.75
CA ARG A 122 81.78 43.21 84.77
C ARG A 122 80.97 41.94 84.55
N ASN A 123 81.64 40.80 84.33
CA ASN A 123 80.98 39.51 84.15
C ASN A 123 80.18 39.09 85.39
N LYS A 124 80.72 39.34 86.59
CA LYS A 124 80.02 39.10 87.86
C LYS A 124 78.78 39.99 88.01
N ALA A 125 78.86 41.26 87.60
CA ALA A 125 77.72 42.18 87.68
C ALA A 125 76.60 41.82 86.69
N GLU A 126 76.93 41.17 85.57
CA GLU A 126 75.96 40.71 84.57
C GLU A 126 75.35 39.34 84.92
N ALA A 127 76.08 38.47 85.63
CA ALA A 127 75.62 37.17 86.09
C ALA A 127 74.77 37.24 87.38
N THR A 128 73.68 38.02 87.35
CA THR A 128 72.71 38.08 88.45
C THR A 128 71.70 36.94 88.39
N ASP A 129 71.16 36.55 89.55
CA ASP A 129 70.09 35.55 89.64
C ASP A 129 68.87 35.96 88.82
N GLU A 130 68.54 37.26 88.72
CA GLU A 130 67.47 37.77 87.87
C GLU A 130 67.72 37.50 86.38
N ASN A 131 68.95 37.70 85.90
CA ASN A 131 69.28 37.47 84.49
C ASN A 131 69.24 35.97 84.15
N ILE A 132 69.68 35.11 85.07
CA ILE A 132 69.59 33.65 84.93
C ILE A 132 68.12 33.20 84.94
N ALA A 133 67.32 33.64 85.90
CA ALA A 133 65.90 33.28 85.98
C ALA A 133 65.12 33.76 84.74
N LYS A 134 65.44 34.95 84.20
CA LYS A 134 64.87 35.43 82.94
C LYS A 134 65.24 34.51 81.77
N ALA A 135 66.49 34.10 81.66
CA ALA A 135 66.94 33.17 80.64
C ALA A 135 66.25 31.80 80.76
N GLU A 136 66.06 31.27 81.97
CA GLU A 136 65.31 30.02 82.21
C GLU A 136 63.86 30.12 81.75
N ILE A 137 63.17 31.23 82.05
CA ILE A 137 61.80 31.49 81.59
C ILE A 137 61.74 31.57 80.06
N GLU A 138 62.69 32.27 79.43
CA GLU A 138 62.76 32.37 77.96
C GLU A 138 62.99 31.00 77.30
N VAL A 139 63.85 30.16 77.89
CA VAL A 139 64.07 28.78 77.43
C VAL A 139 62.80 27.93 77.57
N ALA A 140 62.12 27.99 78.71
CA ALA A 140 60.88 27.25 78.95
C ALA A 140 59.75 27.67 77.99
N ASN A 141 59.62 28.97 77.73
CA ASN A 141 58.68 29.51 76.75
C ASN A 141 59.03 29.02 75.34
N THR A 142 60.32 29.01 74.99
CA THR A 142 60.80 28.53 73.69
C THR A 142 60.53 27.04 73.50
N GLN A 143 60.77 26.22 74.52
CA GLN A 143 60.45 24.79 74.50
C GLN A 143 58.95 24.55 74.25
N THR A 144 58.09 25.29 74.96
CA THR A 144 56.63 25.22 74.75
C THR A 144 56.24 25.59 73.32
N ALA A 145 56.79 26.70 72.80
CA ALA A 145 56.54 27.13 71.43
C ALA A 145 57.02 26.11 70.39
N ILE A 146 58.15 25.43 70.64
CA ILE A 146 58.66 24.34 69.78
C ILE A 146 57.68 23.16 69.80
N SER A 147 57.24 22.70 70.97
CA SER A 147 56.28 21.59 71.04
C SER A 147 54.95 21.90 70.36
N GLU A 148 54.44 23.13 70.48
CA GLU A 148 53.26 23.58 69.73
C GLU A 148 53.50 23.59 68.22
N ALA A 149 54.68 24.04 67.78
CA ALA A 149 55.05 24.07 66.36
C ALA A 149 55.19 22.65 65.78
N GLU A 150 55.78 21.71 66.51
CA GLU A 150 55.88 20.30 66.13
C GLU A 150 54.51 19.62 65.99
N SER A 151 53.60 19.90 66.93
CA SER A 151 52.21 19.42 66.86
C SER A 151 51.49 19.98 65.63
N LYS A 152 51.60 21.29 65.37
CA LYS A 152 51.04 21.93 64.17
C LYS A 152 51.64 21.38 62.87
N ALA A 153 52.94 21.11 62.84
CA ALA A 153 53.61 20.52 61.69
C ALA A 153 53.12 19.09 61.41
N THR A 154 52.90 18.30 62.47
CA THR A 154 52.33 16.95 62.36
C THR A 154 50.92 17.00 61.80
N GLN A 155 50.05 17.86 62.34
CA GLN A 155 48.69 18.02 61.83
C GLN A 155 48.65 18.48 60.37
N ALA A 156 49.57 19.38 59.98
CA ALA A 156 49.67 19.84 58.60
C ALA A 156 50.11 18.71 57.64
N ALA A 157 51.01 17.82 58.08
CA ALA A 157 51.42 16.64 57.31
C ALA A 157 50.25 15.66 57.12
N GLU A 158 49.48 15.39 58.18
CA GLU A 158 48.28 14.54 58.11
C GLU A 158 47.22 15.11 57.17
N ASN A 159 46.93 16.41 57.28
CA ASN A 159 45.97 17.08 56.39
C ASN A 159 46.42 17.03 54.92
N THR A 160 47.72 17.14 54.68
CA THR A 160 48.30 17.04 53.33
C THR A 160 48.16 15.62 52.78
N ALA A 161 48.41 14.60 53.61
CA ALA A 161 48.23 13.21 53.23
C ALA A 161 46.75 12.88 52.92
N GLU A 162 45.81 13.36 53.74
CA GLU A 162 44.38 13.18 53.51
C GLU A 162 43.91 13.88 52.23
N ALA A 163 44.39 15.11 51.99
CA ALA A 163 44.09 15.86 50.77
C ALA A 163 44.64 15.14 49.52
N GLN A 164 45.84 14.58 49.59
CA GLN A 164 46.42 13.81 48.49
C GLN A 164 45.62 12.53 48.21
N ALA A 165 45.22 11.79 49.25
CA ALA A 165 44.39 10.59 49.09
C ALA A 165 43.03 10.91 48.43
N LYS A 166 42.39 12.02 48.82
CA LYS A 166 41.16 12.51 48.18
C LYS A 166 41.37 12.92 46.72
N ALA A 167 42.50 13.54 46.40
CA ALA A 167 42.84 13.90 45.03
C ALA A 167 43.07 12.65 44.16
N ASP A 168 43.74 11.63 44.69
CA ASP A 168 43.99 10.37 43.99
C ASP A 168 42.70 9.59 43.74
N ASP A 169 41.79 9.53 44.74
CA ASP A 169 40.46 8.91 44.59
C ASP A 169 39.61 9.64 43.53
N ALA A 170 39.58 10.98 43.58
CA ALA A 170 38.89 11.78 42.57
C ALA A 170 39.48 11.56 41.17
N GLN A 171 40.80 11.45 41.03
CA GLN A 171 41.46 11.18 39.76
C GLN A 171 41.12 9.78 39.23
N ALA A 172 41.06 8.77 40.11
CA ALA A 172 40.63 7.43 39.74
C ALA A 172 39.17 7.42 39.25
N LYS A 173 38.28 8.13 39.94
CA LYS A 173 36.88 8.28 39.52
C LYS A 173 36.76 8.97 38.16
N VAL A 174 37.50 10.06 37.92
CA VAL A 174 37.52 10.76 36.63
C VAL A 174 37.98 9.83 35.50
N ASN A 175 39.03 9.03 35.74
CA ASN A 175 39.51 8.07 34.74
C ASN A 175 38.46 6.99 34.45
N SER A 176 37.75 6.52 35.48
CA SER A 176 36.66 5.55 35.33
C SER A 176 35.47 6.14 34.56
N ASP A 177 35.06 7.37 34.90
CA ASP A 177 33.97 8.07 34.21
C ASP A 177 34.32 8.30 32.73
N GLN A 178 35.58 8.66 32.43
CA GLN A 178 36.04 8.83 31.05
C GLN A 178 35.95 7.53 30.25
N ALA A 179 36.39 6.40 30.82
CA ALA A 179 36.28 5.10 30.15
C ALA A 179 34.81 4.70 29.90
N ALA A 180 33.90 5.04 30.82
CA ALA A 180 32.46 4.81 30.64
C ALA A 180 31.88 5.69 29.52
N ILE A 181 32.31 6.95 29.42
CA ILE A 181 31.91 7.86 28.33
C ILE A 181 32.38 7.33 26.98
N ASP A 182 33.65 6.93 26.85
CA ASP A 182 34.21 6.40 25.60
C ASP A 182 33.47 5.12 25.15
N ALA A 183 33.09 4.26 26.10
CA ALA A 183 32.26 3.08 25.82
C ALA A 183 30.85 3.47 25.34
N GLN A 184 30.26 4.49 25.96
CA GLN A 184 28.93 4.98 25.57
C GLN A 184 28.93 5.65 24.19
N GLU A 185 30.01 6.35 23.83
CA GLU A 185 30.22 6.92 22.48
C GLU A 185 30.20 5.81 21.42
N THR A 186 30.90 4.69 21.68
CA THR A 186 30.86 3.51 20.79
C THR A 186 29.44 2.93 20.65
N VAL A 187 28.64 2.91 21.72
CA VAL A 187 27.24 2.46 21.66
C VAL A 187 26.39 3.39 20.80
N VAL A 188 26.59 4.71 20.92
CA VAL A 188 25.87 5.71 20.13
C VAL A 188 26.23 5.60 18.64
N ASP A 189 27.52 5.45 18.31
CA ASP A 189 27.97 5.27 16.93
C ASP A 189 27.38 4.01 16.27
N ASN A 190 27.34 2.91 17.01
CA ASN A 190 26.70 1.68 16.55
C ASN A 190 25.18 1.86 16.34
N ALA A 191 24.51 2.57 17.25
CA ALA A 191 23.08 2.86 17.11
C ALA A 191 22.81 3.76 15.90
N GLN A 192 23.63 4.78 15.67
CA GLN A 192 23.52 5.67 14.51
C GLN A 192 23.71 4.87 13.20
N THR A 193 24.73 4.01 13.14
CA THR A 193 24.96 3.12 12.00
C THR A 193 23.76 2.21 11.73
N ALA A 194 23.13 1.67 12.78
CA ALA A 194 21.94 0.82 12.64
C ALA A 194 20.73 1.60 12.09
N VAL A 195 20.53 2.85 12.55
CA VAL A 195 19.48 3.75 12.05
C VAL A 195 19.71 4.07 10.58
N ASP A 196 20.93 4.45 10.20
CA ASP A 196 21.26 4.80 8.81
C ASP A 196 21.03 3.61 7.86
N ASN A 197 21.41 2.39 8.29
CA ASN A 197 21.15 1.16 7.53
C ASN A 197 19.65 0.86 7.39
N ALA A 198 18.87 1.00 8.46
CA ALA A 198 17.43 0.80 8.41
C ALA A 198 16.76 1.83 7.48
N GLN A 199 17.21 3.09 7.52
CA GLN A 199 16.74 4.15 6.64
C GLN A 199 17.09 3.85 5.18
N ALA A 200 18.31 3.37 4.89
CA ALA A 200 18.70 2.96 3.54
C ALA A 200 17.87 1.78 2.99
N VAL A 201 17.38 0.87 3.84
CA VAL A 201 16.46 -0.20 3.44
C VAL A 201 15.07 0.36 3.11
N LEU A 202 14.58 1.35 3.87
CA LEU A 202 13.30 2.02 3.62
C LEU A 202 13.33 2.92 2.39
N ASP A 203 14.43 3.66 2.20
CA ASP A 203 14.67 4.56 1.07
C ASP A 203 15.18 3.85 -0.18
N GLY A 204 15.62 2.59 -0.05
CA GLY A 204 15.95 1.74 -1.18
C GLY A 204 14.72 1.43 -2.04
N THR A 205 14.94 0.61 -3.08
CA THR A 205 13.96 0.26 -4.14
C THR A 205 12.56 -0.14 -3.69
N GLY A 206 12.34 -0.45 -2.41
CA GLY A 206 11.01 -0.77 -1.88
C GLY A 206 10.00 0.35 -2.10
N LYS A 207 10.33 1.62 -1.86
CA LYS A 207 9.33 2.71 -1.93
C LYS A 207 8.84 2.96 -3.36
N GLU A 208 9.76 3.14 -4.31
CA GLU A 208 9.40 3.38 -5.71
C GLU A 208 8.71 2.16 -6.33
N THR A 209 9.16 0.95 -6.01
CA THR A 209 8.53 -0.29 -6.51
C THR A 209 7.12 -0.45 -5.94
N ILE A 210 6.90 -0.22 -4.65
CA ILE A 210 5.57 -0.29 -4.02
C ILE A 210 4.62 0.75 -4.64
N ILE A 211 5.11 1.96 -4.91
CA ILE A 211 4.29 3.00 -5.55
C ILE A 211 3.95 2.61 -7.00
N ALA A 212 4.91 2.10 -7.75
CA ALA A 212 4.68 1.63 -9.13
C ALA A 212 3.67 0.46 -9.16
N GLU A 213 3.86 -0.56 -8.31
CA GLU A 213 2.93 -1.69 -8.19
C GLU A 213 1.53 -1.24 -7.79
N ARG A 214 1.41 -0.26 -6.90
CA ARG A 214 0.11 0.34 -6.53
C ARG A 214 -0.56 1.03 -7.72
N ASP A 215 0.21 1.80 -8.48
CA ASP A 215 -0.33 2.57 -9.62
C ASP A 215 -0.72 1.64 -10.77
N ASP A 216 0.08 0.60 -11.04
CA ASP A 216 -0.25 -0.46 -12.00
C ASP A 216 -1.52 -1.22 -11.56
N ALA A 217 -1.61 -1.64 -10.30
CA ALA A 217 -2.80 -2.30 -9.77
C ALA A 217 -4.06 -1.40 -9.82
N ALA A 218 -3.90 -0.09 -9.64
CA ALA A 218 -5.00 0.85 -9.78
C ALA A 218 -5.48 0.97 -11.24
N SER A 219 -4.54 0.98 -12.20
CA SER A 219 -4.85 0.96 -13.63
C SER A 219 -5.56 -0.33 -14.04
N ASP A 220 -5.05 -1.48 -13.60
CA ASP A 220 -5.66 -2.79 -13.89
C ASP A 220 -7.09 -2.88 -13.34
N LEU A 221 -7.34 -2.33 -12.15
CA LEU A 221 -8.67 -2.26 -11.56
C LEU A 221 -9.63 -1.40 -12.39
N GLU A 222 -9.17 -0.29 -12.96
CA GLU A 222 -9.99 0.58 -13.81
C GLU A 222 -10.37 -0.11 -15.12
N VAL A 223 -9.42 -0.81 -15.75
CA VAL A 223 -9.66 -1.65 -16.93
C VAL A 223 -10.68 -2.75 -16.62
N ALA A 224 -10.50 -3.48 -15.52
CA ALA A 224 -11.42 -4.55 -15.13
C ALA A 224 -12.86 -4.06 -14.91
N LYS A 225 -13.05 -2.88 -14.30
CA LYS A 225 -14.39 -2.27 -14.12
C LYS A 225 -15.04 -1.87 -15.45
N ALA A 226 -14.26 -1.36 -16.40
CA ALA A 226 -14.75 -1.03 -17.72
C ALA A 226 -15.18 -2.29 -18.50
N GLU A 227 -14.38 -3.35 -18.42
CA GLU A 227 -14.71 -4.65 -19.01
C GLU A 227 -15.95 -5.28 -18.37
N GLU A 228 -16.08 -5.21 -17.04
CA GLU A 228 -17.27 -5.68 -16.33
C GLU A 228 -18.53 -4.94 -16.80
N THR A 229 -18.47 -3.61 -16.90
CA THR A 229 -19.59 -2.78 -17.36
C THR A 229 -19.98 -3.15 -18.80
N LYS A 230 -18.99 -3.36 -19.67
CA LYS A 230 -19.22 -3.80 -21.05
C LYS A 230 -19.86 -5.19 -21.10
N ALA A 231 -19.35 -6.14 -20.30
CA ALA A 231 -19.89 -7.49 -20.23
C ALA A 231 -21.34 -7.51 -19.74
N GLN A 232 -21.68 -6.67 -18.74
CA GLN A 232 -23.06 -6.49 -18.27
C GLN A 232 -23.97 -5.94 -19.37
N SER A 233 -23.52 -4.92 -20.13
CA SER A 233 -24.30 -4.40 -21.27
C SER A 233 -24.52 -5.44 -22.37
N ASP A 234 -23.48 -6.21 -22.70
CA ASP A 234 -23.56 -7.26 -23.72
C ASP A 234 -24.49 -8.40 -23.26
N LEU A 235 -24.48 -8.75 -21.97
CA LEU A 235 -25.42 -9.71 -21.39
C LEU A 235 -26.88 -9.23 -21.49
N THR A 236 -27.17 -7.97 -21.17
CA THR A 236 -28.52 -7.40 -21.30
C THR A 236 -29.01 -7.46 -22.74
N LYS A 237 -28.17 -7.09 -23.73
CA LYS A 237 -28.52 -7.18 -25.15
C LYS A 237 -28.78 -8.62 -25.59
N ALA A 238 -28.00 -9.58 -25.10
CA ALA A 238 -28.22 -10.99 -25.39
C ALA A 238 -29.57 -11.47 -24.83
N GLN A 239 -29.92 -11.09 -23.61
CA GLN A 239 -31.21 -11.41 -22.98
C GLN A 239 -32.40 -10.83 -23.77
N GLU A 240 -32.29 -9.57 -24.22
CA GLU A 240 -33.31 -8.93 -25.07
C GLU A 240 -33.47 -9.64 -26.42
N ALA A 241 -32.35 -10.04 -27.05
CA ALA A 241 -32.37 -10.77 -28.31
C ALA A 241 -33.01 -12.16 -28.16
N ASP A 242 -32.72 -12.87 -27.07
CA ASP A 242 -33.33 -14.18 -26.80
C ASP A 242 -34.82 -14.06 -26.47
N ALA A 243 -35.23 -13.03 -25.72
CA ALA A 243 -36.64 -12.74 -25.49
C ALA A 243 -37.39 -12.46 -26.81
N LYS A 244 -36.77 -11.69 -27.72
CA LYS A 244 -37.35 -11.45 -29.05
C LYS A 244 -37.47 -12.74 -29.85
N LYS A 245 -36.43 -13.58 -29.89
CA LYS A 245 -36.48 -14.87 -30.59
C LYS A 245 -37.56 -15.78 -30.02
N ALA A 246 -37.73 -15.82 -28.70
CA ALA A 246 -38.78 -16.60 -28.07
C ALA A 246 -40.18 -16.12 -28.49
N SER A 247 -40.40 -14.80 -28.56
CA SER A 247 -41.65 -14.21 -29.06
C SER A 247 -41.89 -14.54 -30.54
N ASP A 248 -40.88 -14.34 -31.39
CA ASP A 248 -40.98 -14.62 -32.83
C ASP A 248 -41.29 -16.12 -33.07
N LEU A 249 -40.68 -17.01 -32.29
CA LEU A 249 -40.95 -18.45 -32.34
C LEU A 249 -42.37 -18.80 -31.88
N ALA A 250 -42.90 -18.15 -30.86
CA ALA A 250 -44.28 -18.35 -30.41
C ALA A 250 -45.28 -17.94 -31.51
N THR A 251 -45.08 -16.77 -32.14
CA THR A 251 -45.90 -16.31 -33.27
C THR A 251 -45.80 -17.25 -34.47
N ALA A 252 -44.61 -17.76 -34.78
CA ALA A 252 -44.41 -18.71 -35.87
C ALA A 252 -45.19 -20.02 -35.62
N LYS A 253 -45.18 -20.55 -34.39
CA LYS A 253 -45.94 -21.76 -34.01
C LYS A 253 -47.46 -21.56 -34.11
N GLU A 254 -47.96 -20.40 -33.70
CA GLU A 254 -49.39 -20.08 -33.84
C GLU A 254 -49.80 -19.96 -35.32
N THR A 255 -48.93 -19.37 -36.14
CA THR A 255 -49.12 -19.27 -37.59
C THR A 255 -49.13 -20.66 -38.23
N GLU A 256 -48.17 -21.52 -37.88
CA GLU A 256 -48.09 -22.91 -38.34
C GLU A 256 -49.37 -23.69 -38.00
N ALA A 257 -49.84 -23.59 -36.74
CA ALA A 257 -51.09 -24.25 -36.32
C ALA A 257 -52.30 -23.76 -37.12
N THR A 258 -52.40 -22.45 -37.37
CA THR A 258 -53.47 -21.85 -38.18
C THR A 258 -53.41 -22.32 -39.64
N GLN A 259 -52.22 -22.37 -40.22
CA GLN A 259 -52.00 -22.85 -41.58
C GLN A 259 -52.35 -24.34 -41.71
N SER A 260 -51.95 -25.18 -40.74
CA SER A 260 -52.31 -26.59 -40.71
C SER A 260 -53.82 -26.79 -40.67
N ALA A 261 -54.53 -26.09 -39.77
CA ALA A 261 -55.99 -26.16 -39.69
C ALA A 261 -56.68 -25.69 -40.99
N THR A 262 -56.12 -24.66 -41.65
CA THR A 262 -56.62 -24.19 -42.94
C THR A 262 -56.38 -25.21 -44.04
N ALA A 263 -55.23 -25.86 -44.06
CA ALA A 263 -54.90 -26.92 -45.01
C ALA A 263 -55.83 -28.14 -44.84
N ASP A 264 -56.07 -28.58 -43.61
CA ASP A 264 -56.99 -29.68 -43.29
C ASP A 264 -58.42 -29.36 -43.75
N LYS A 265 -58.90 -28.14 -43.46
CA LYS A 265 -60.21 -27.67 -43.93
C LYS A 265 -60.29 -27.66 -45.46
N THR A 266 -59.26 -27.11 -46.12
CA THR A 266 -59.20 -27.05 -47.58
C THR A 266 -59.21 -28.45 -48.20
N ALA A 267 -58.49 -29.40 -47.62
CA ALA A 267 -58.49 -30.79 -48.06
C ALA A 267 -59.89 -31.43 -47.93
N SER A 268 -60.58 -31.18 -46.81
CA SER A 268 -61.96 -31.63 -46.60
C SER A 268 -62.94 -31.01 -47.60
N ASP A 269 -62.87 -29.69 -47.81
CA ASP A 269 -63.72 -28.97 -48.76
C ASP A 269 -63.49 -29.47 -50.20
N LEU A 270 -62.23 -29.75 -50.58
CA LEU A 270 -61.88 -30.33 -51.87
C LEU A 270 -62.45 -31.76 -52.04
N ALA A 271 -62.33 -32.60 -51.02
CA ALA A 271 -62.88 -33.95 -51.04
C ALA A 271 -64.42 -33.94 -51.20
N GLN A 272 -65.10 -33.03 -50.51
CA GLN A 272 -66.55 -32.83 -50.66
C GLN A 272 -66.89 -32.37 -52.08
N ALA A 273 -66.17 -31.39 -52.63
CA ALA A 273 -66.39 -30.92 -53.99
C ALA A 273 -66.18 -32.04 -55.05
N GLN A 274 -65.21 -32.92 -54.85
CA GLN A 274 -64.99 -34.09 -55.71
C GLN A 274 -66.14 -35.11 -55.62
N ALA A 275 -66.67 -35.34 -54.42
CA ALA A 275 -67.83 -36.20 -54.22
C ALA A 275 -69.08 -35.62 -54.90
N ASP A 276 -69.33 -34.32 -54.73
CA ASP A 276 -70.44 -33.60 -55.36
C ASP A 276 -70.33 -33.62 -56.90
N ALA A 277 -69.14 -33.42 -57.44
CA ALA A 277 -68.88 -33.52 -58.88
C ALA A 277 -69.14 -34.94 -59.41
N THR A 278 -68.73 -35.97 -58.67
CA THR A 278 -68.99 -37.38 -59.02
C THR A 278 -70.49 -37.67 -59.02
N LYS A 279 -71.22 -37.19 -58.01
CA LYS A 279 -72.67 -37.31 -57.93
C LYS A 279 -73.35 -36.60 -59.09
N ALA A 280 -72.96 -35.37 -59.40
CA ALA A 280 -73.50 -34.61 -60.51
C ALA A 280 -73.26 -35.31 -61.87
N ALA A 281 -72.10 -35.92 -62.07
CA ALA A 281 -71.80 -36.71 -63.26
C ALA A 281 -72.71 -37.95 -63.37
N ALA A 282 -72.95 -38.66 -62.26
CA ALA A 282 -73.87 -39.80 -62.24
C ALA A 282 -75.32 -39.37 -62.51
N ASP A 283 -75.77 -38.27 -61.90
CA ASP A 283 -77.09 -37.69 -62.13
C ASP A 283 -77.27 -37.29 -63.61
N LEU A 284 -76.24 -36.73 -64.25
CA LEU A 284 -76.24 -36.41 -65.69
C LEU A 284 -76.38 -37.66 -66.56
N VAL A 285 -75.65 -38.74 -66.27
CA VAL A 285 -75.76 -40.02 -66.99
C VAL A 285 -77.17 -40.61 -66.85
N ASN A 286 -77.74 -40.57 -65.65
CA ASN A 286 -79.10 -41.03 -65.39
C ASN A 286 -80.14 -40.18 -66.14
N ALA A 287 -79.97 -38.86 -66.15
CA ALA A 287 -80.82 -37.94 -66.90
C ALA A 287 -80.76 -38.23 -68.41
N ASN A 288 -79.56 -38.38 -68.97
CA ASN A 288 -79.38 -38.74 -70.38
C ASN A 288 -80.00 -40.10 -70.72
N THR A 289 -79.84 -41.10 -69.85
CA THR A 289 -80.50 -42.41 -70.01
C THR A 289 -82.02 -42.29 -70.01
N THR A 290 -82.56 -41.39 -69.18
CA THR A 290 -84.00 -41.11 -69.12
C THR A 290 -84.49 -40.43 -70.39
N VAL A 291 -83.73 -39.45 -70.90
CA VAL A 291 -83.99 -38.80 -72.19
C VAL A 291 -83.95 -39.82 -73.33
N ASP A 292 -82.94 -40.67 -73.39
CA ASP A 292 -82.83 -41.73 -74.41
C ASP A 292 -84.02 -42.71 -74.36
N LYS A 293 -84.45 -43.11 -73.16
CA LYS A 293 -85.65 -43.95 -73.00
C LYS A 293 -86.91 -43.24 -73.48
N ALA A 294 -87.07 -41.95 -73.14
CA ALA A 294 -88.20 -41.16 -73.61
C ALA A 294 -88.18 -40.99 -75.14
N GLN A 295 -87.00 -40.77 -75.73
CA GLN A 295 -86.84 -40.68 -77.19
C GLN A 295 -87.17 -42.01 -77.87
N LYS A 296 -86.68 -43.14 -77.36
CA LYS A 296 -87.03 -44.47 -77.88
C LYS A 296 -88.53 -44.77 -77.76
N ALA A 297 -89.16 -44.33 -76.68
CA ALA A 297 -90.61 -44.46 -76.53
C ALA A 297 -91.35 -43.61 -77.58
N LEU A 298 -90.91 -42.37 -77.80
CA LEU A 298 -91.43 -41.48 -78.86
C LEU A 298 -91.29 -42.14 -80.24
N ASP A 299 -90.10 -42.62 -80.60
CA ASP A 299 -89.83 -43.29 -81.88
C ASP A 299 -90.65 -44.59 -82.02
N GLY A 300 -90.90 -45.28 -80.90
CA GLY A 300 -91.71 -46.49 -80.81
C GLY A 300 -93.22 -46.27 -80.82
N THR A 301 -93.74 -45.03 -80.75
CA THR A 301 -95.18 -44.73 -80.73
C THR A 301 -95.93 -45.02 -82.05
N GLY A 302 -95.35 -45.84 -82.94
CA GLY A 302 -96.04 -46.28 -84.14
C GLY A 302 -96.38 -45.14 -85.09
N ALA A 303 -95.65 -44.01 -85.06
CA ALA A 303 -95.86 -42.92 -86.02
C ALA A 303 -95.87 -43.43 -87.47
N ALA A 304 -95.01 -44.40 -87.80
CA ALA A 304 -95.03 -45.10 -89.09
C ALA A 304 -96.31 -45.94 -89.31
N ALA A 305 -96.83 -46.61 -88.28
CA ALA A 305 -98.09 -47.35 -88.35
C ALA A 305 -99.31 -46.42 -88.49
N ILE A 306 -99.32 -45.30 -87.77
CA ILE A 306 -100.35 -44.25 -87.86
C ILE A 306 -100.33 -43.61 -89.26
N ILE A 307 -99.14 -43.34 -89.82
CA ILE A 307 -99.00 -42.83 -91.18
C ILE A 307 -99.44 -43.87 -92.22
N ALA A 308 -99.08 -45.15 -92.05
CA ALA A 308 -99.52 -46.22 -92.93
C ALA A 308 -101.05 -46.39 -92.90
N GLU A 309 -101.67 -46.39 -91.72
CA GLU A 309 -103.13 -46.49 -91.58
C GLU A 309 -103.86 -45.27 -92.14
N ARG A 310 -103.27 -44.06 -92.03
CA ARG A 310 -103.76 -42.86 -92.71
C ARG A 310 -103.68 -43.00 -94.23
N ASP A 311 -102.56 -43.50 -94.76
CA ASP A 311 -102.36 -43.65 -96.19
C ASP A 311 -103.28 -44.73 -96.78
N ASP A 312 -103.48 -45.83 -96.05
CA ASP A 312 -104.46 -46.87 -96.38
C ASP A 312 -105.89 -46.30 -96.35
N ALA A 313 -106.27 -45.55 -95.31
CA ALA A 313 -107.56 -44.88 -95.25
C ALA A 313 -107.77 -43.88 -96.40
N GLN A 314 -106.72 -43.17 -96.82
CA GLN A 314 -106.77 -42.25 -97.97
C GLN A 314 -106.92 -43.01 -99.30
N ALA A 315 -106.27 -44.16 -99.45
CA ALA A 315 -106.42 -45.03 -100.62
C ALA A 315 -107.85 -45.60 -100.70
N ASP A 316 -108.41 -46.03 -99.57
CA ASP A 316 -109.78 -46.53 -99.50
C ASP A 316 -110.81 -45.42 -99.77
N LEU A 317 -110.58 -44.20 -99.26
CA LEU A 317 -111.39 -43.03 -99.61
C LEU A 317 -111.38 -42.76 -101.12
N THR A 318 -110.20 -42.83 -101.75
CA THR A 318 -110.05 -42.62 -103.20
C THR A 318 -110.80 -43.69 -104.00
N LYS A 319 -110.73 -44.97 -103.58
CA LYS A 319 -111.51 -46.06 -104.19
C LYS A 319 -113.02 -45.83 -104.01
N ALA A 320 -113.45 -45.41 -102.82
CA ALA A 320 -114.85 -45.13 -102.54
C ALA A 320 -115.38 -44.00 -103.43
N GLN A 321 -114.62 -42.92 -103.61
CA GLN A 321 -114.95 -41.83 -104.53
C GLN A 321 -115.01 -42.29 -105.99
N ALA A 322 -114.09 -43.16 -106.43
CA ALA A 322 -114.15 -43.73 -107.78
C ALA A 322 -115.38 -44.62 -107.98
N ALA A 323 -115.74 -45.43 -106.97
CA ALA A 323 -116.94 -46.24 -106.97
C ALA A 323 -118.21 -45.38 -106.98
N GLU A 324 -118.24 -44.30 -106.21
CA GLU A 324 -119.33 -43.31 -106.19
C GLU A 324 -119.49 -42.66 -107.57
N ASN A 325 -118.42 -42.17 -108.20
CA ASN A 325 -118.46 -41.61 -109.54
C ASN A 325 -118.95 -42.63 -110.58
N LYS A 326 -118.53 -43.90 -110.46
CA LYS A 326 -119.04 -44.96 -111.33
C LYS A 326 -120.53 -45.20 -111.12
N ALA A 327 -120.98 -45.25 -109.87
CA ALA A 327 -122.40 -45.42 -109.55
C ALA A 327 -123.25 -44.22 -110.05
N GLN A 328 -122.72 -42.99 -109.97
CA GLN A 328 -123.35 -41.80 -110.54
C GLN A 328 -123.48 -41.90 -112.07
N ASN A 329 -122.40 -42.28 -112.78
CA ASN A 329 -122.44 -42.49 -114.23
C ASN A 329 -123.41 -43.62 -114.64
N ASP A 330 -123.42 -44.73 -113.89
CA ASP A 330 -124.34 -45.85 -114.12
C ASP A 330 -125.80 -45.41 -113.91
N LEU A 331 -126.08 -44.58 -112.89
CA LEU A 331 -127.39 -43.98 -112.64
C LEU A 331 -127.82 -43.05 -113.77
N GLU A 332 -126.93 -42.19 -114.24
CA GLU A 332 -127.20 -41.27 -115.35
C GLU A 332 -127.50 -42.04 -116.64
N THR A 333 -126.74 -43.11 -116.90
CA THR A 333 -126.99 -44.05 -118.01
C THR A 333 -128.35 -44.74 -117.88
N ALA A 334 -128.72 -45.19 -116.68
CA ALA A 334 -130.02 -45.79 -116.41
C ALA A 334 -131.17 -44.79 -116.63
N GLN A 335 -131.01 -43.54 -116.21
CA GLN A 335 -131.99 -42.47 -116.44
C GLN A 335 -132.19 -42.18 -117.94
N VAL A 336 -131.11 -42.17 -118.73
CA VAL A 336 -131.20 -42.04 -120.21
C VAL A 336 -131.93 -43.24 -120.82
N ALA A 337 -131.65 -44.46 -120.35
CA ALA A 337 -132.32 -45.66 -120.84
C ALA A 337 -133.82 -45.68 -120.47
N ASP A 338 -134.18 -45.25 -119.27
CA ASP A 338 -135.58 -45.14 -118.84
C ASP A 338 -136.32 -44.02 -119.60
N ALA A 339 -135.68 -42.87 -119.86
CA ALA A 339 -136.24 -41.83 -120.72
C ALA A 339 -136.49 -42.35 -122.15
N LYS A 340 -135.58 -43.16 -122.69
CA LYS A 340 -135.78 -43.84 -123.97
C LYS A 340 -136.95 -44.84 -123.93
N LYS A 341 -137.05 -45.67 -122.88
CA LYS A 341 -138.21 -46.56 -122.70
C LYS A 341 -139.53 -45.81 -122.60
N ALA A 342 -139.55 -44.68 -121.90
CA ALA A 342 -140.74 -43.82 -121.80
C ALA A 342 -141.16 -43.27 -123.18
N SER A 343 -140.19 -42.86 -124.00
CA SER A 343 -140.44 -42.44 -125.39
C SER A 343 -140.94 -43.59 -126.26
N ASP A 344 -140.33 -44.77 -126.17
CA ASP A 344 -140.74 -45.96 -126.95
C ASP A 344 -142.17 -46.41 -126.54
N LEU A 345 -142.52 -46.33 -125.25
CA LEU A 345 -143.87 -46.58 -124.74
C LEU A 345 -144.89 -45.56 -125.25
N ALA A 346 -144.54 -44.28 -125.29
CA ALA A 346 -145.43 -43.24 -125.83
C ALA A 346 -145.78 -43.50 -127.32
N SER A 347 -144.78 -43.85 -128.14
CA SER A 347 -145.02 -44.26 -129.55
C SER A 347 -145.86 -45.54 -129.66
N LEU A 348 -145.66 -46.51 -128.78
CA LEU A 348 -146.46 -47.74 -128.75
C LEU A 348 -147.92 -47.45 -128.39
N THR A 349 -148.18 -46.58 -127.39
CA THR A 349 -149.53 -46.16 -127.00
C THR A 349 -150.24 -45.39 -128.12
N GLU A 350 -149.53 -44.53 -128.85
CA GLU A 350 -150.07 -43.83 -130.02
C GLU A 350 -150.47 -44.83 -131.13
N THR A 351 -149.62 -45.83 -131.38
CA THR A 351 -149.90 -46.92 -132.33
C THR A 351 -151.11 -47.77 -131.89
N GLN A 352 -151.22 -48.09 -130.60
CA GLN A 352 -152.36 -48.82 -130.03
C GLN A 352 -153.66 -48.03 -130.13
N THR A 353 -153.62 -46.71 -129.91
CA THR A 353 -154.80 -45.84 -130.01
C THR A 353 -155.33 -45.79 -131.44
N GLN A 354 -154.45 -45.76 -132.45
CA GLN A 354 -154.85 -45.90 -133.87
C GLN A 354 -155.45 -47.28 -134.18
N GLN A 355 -154.87 -48.37 -133.67
CA GLN A 355 -155.42 -49.72 -133.85
C GLN A 355 -156.77 -49.89 -133.16
N GLN A 356 -156.97 -49.32 -131.97
CA GLN A 356 -158.23 -49.36 -131.24
C GLN A 356 -159.31 -48.51 -131.93
N ALA A 357 -158.97 -47.36 -132.50
CA ALA A 357 -159.90 -46.57 -133.32
C ALA A 357 -160.36 -47.34 -134.57
N THR A 358 -159.43 -48.04 -135.22
CA THR A 358 -159.71 -48.90 -136.38
C THR A 358 -160.56 -50.12 -135.99
N ALA A 359 -160.27 -50.74 -134.85
CA ALA A 359 -161.02 -51.87 -134.30
C ALA A 359 -162.44 -51.47 -133.88
N ASN A 360 -162.63 -50.30 -133.26
CA ASN A 360 -163.93 -49.80 -132.85
C ASN A 360 -164.81 -49.43 -134.06
N GLN A 361 -164.25 -48.82 -135.11
CA GLN A 361 -164.97 -48.61 -136.38
C GLN A 361 -165.40 -49.95 -137.02
N THR A 362 -164.54 -50.96 -136.98
CA THR A 362 -164.83 -52.30 -137.49
C THR A 362 -165.91 -53.00 -136.66
N ALA A 363 -165.87 -52.83 -135.33
CA ALA A 363 -166.84 -53.40 -134.38
C ALA A 363 -168.22 -52.71 -134.47
N GLU A 364 -168.29 -51.39 -134.65
CA GLU A 364 -169.55 -50.68 -134.89
C GLU A 364 -170.20 -51.08 -136.22
N LEU A 365 -169.41 -51.27 -137.27
CA LEU A 365 -169.90 -51.83 -138.54
C LEU A 365 -170.45 -53.25 -138.34
N LEU A 366 -169.76 -54.10 -137.57
CA LEU A 366 -170.20 -55.46 -137.21
C LEU A 366 -171.45 -55.48 -136.32
N HIS A 367 -171.58 -54.56 -135.37
CA HIS A 367 -172.75 -54.43 -134.49
C HIS A 367 -173.98 -53.94 -135.27
N LYS A 368 -173.82 -52.98 -136.19
CA LYS A 368 -174.89 -52.60 -137.13
C LYS A 368 -175.29 -53.77 -138.05
N HIS A 369 -174.34 -54.58 -138.51
CA HIS A 369 -174.64 -55.79 -139.28
C HIS A 369 -175.40 -56.85 -138.46
N ARG A 370 -175.02 -57.04 -137.19
CA ARG A 370 -175.65 -58.01 -136.26
C ARG A 370 -177.06 -57.57 -135.85
N LEU A 371 -177.31 -56.28 -135.66
CA LEU A 371 -178.67 -55.76 -135.43
C LEU A 371 -179.58 -55.91 -136.67
N MET A 372 -179.04 -55.80 -137.89
CA MET A 372 -179.78 -56.12 -139.12
C MET A 372 -179.99 -57.63 -139.36
N LEU A 373 -179.13 -58.50 -138.79
CA LEU A 373 -179.29 -59.96 -138.86
C LEU A 373 -180.31 -60.47 -137.83
N ASN A 374 -180.38 -59.90 -136.62
CA ASN A 374 -181.37 -60.30 -135.62
C ASN A 374 -182.80 -59.81 -135.94
N SER A 375 -182.96 -58.77 -136.76
CA SER A 375 -184.28 -58.44 -137.33
C SER A 375 -184.69 -59.38 -138.48
N LYS A 376 -183.75 -60.16 -139.05
CA LYS A 376 -183.99 -61.21 -140.06
C LYS A 376 -183.98 -62.65 -139.51
N GLN A 377 -183.71 -62.85 -138.23
CA GLN A 377 -183.82 -64.13 -137.52
C GLN A 377 -185.11 -64.23 -136.69
N THR A 378 -186.14 -63.54 -137.16
CA THR A 378 -187.51 -64.03 -137.10
C THR A 378 -187.61 -65.43 -137.75
N GLN A 379 -188.69 -66.16 -137.44
CA GLN A 379 -189.38 -66.97 -138.46
C GLN A 379 -188.78 -68.34 -138.86
N LYS A 380 -188.16 -69.10 -137.94
CA LYS A 380 -188.11 -70.56 -138.12
C LYS A 380 -188.09 -71.31 -136.79
N GLN A 381 -189.21 -72.00 -136.52
CA GLN A 381 -189.36 -73.21 -135.69
C GLN A 381 -189.91 -73.05 -134.26
N LEU A 382 -191.24 -73.07 -134.20
CA LEU A 382 -192.01 -74.07 -133.42
C LEU A 382 -192.44 -75.17 -134.42
N PRO A 383 -192.62 -76.45 -134.00
CA PRO A 383 -193.86 -76.80 -133.31
C PRO A 383 -193.76 -77.83 -132.15
N THR A 384 -194.81 -77.79 -131.32
CA THR A 384 -195.47 -78.89 -130.57
C THR A 384 -194.94 -79.41 -129.21
N THR A 385 -195.68 -79.01 -128.15
CA THR A 385 -196.38 -79.87 -127.14
C THR A 385 -195.65 -80.54 -125.95
N LYS A 386 -195.95 -80.06 -124.72
CA LYS A 386 -196.55 -80.73 -123.51
C LYS A 386 -196.29 -79.86 -122.26
N TRP A 387 -197.27 -79.35 -121.47
CA TRP A 387 -198.06 -79.98 -120.37
C TRP A 387 -197.15 -80.74 -119.37
N GLN A 388 -197.00 -80.47 -118.06
CA GLN A 388 -197.69 -79.70 -117.01
C GLN A 388 -196.66 -79.28 -115.92
N SER A 389 -197.07 -78.32 -115.06
CA SER A 389 -196.53 -77.96 -113.74
C SER A 389 -195.18 -77.28 -113.61
#